data_AF-A0A7S0E8E4-F1
#
_entry.id   AF-A0A7S0E8E4-F1
#
_cell.length_a   1.000
_cell.length_b   1.000
_cell.length_c   1.000
_cell.angle_alpha   90.00
_cell.angle_beta   90.00
_cell.angle_gamma   90.00
#
_symmetry.space_group_name_H-M   'P 1'
#
loop_
_entity.id
_entity.type
_entity.pdbx_description
1 polymer ?
#
loop_
_entity_poly.entity_id
_entity_poly.type
_entity_poly.pdbx_seq_one_letter_code
_entity_poly.pdbx_strand_id
1 'polypeptide(L)'
;ESPLSVDALPEWSVPIEISIDHEGYHVQERILWNLKDDYVDPEDFAAAFCKAYHLPASSENEISESIRSQVSKYPRWAPKKRGARNSQSETVVDLEINVEVEGLKFHDKLRWDLLDRNT
;
A
#
# COMPACT_ATOMS: atom_id res chain seq x y z
N GLU A 1 8.91 -24.04 -2.50
CA GLU A 1 8.22 -22.75 -2.48
C GLU A 1 9.25 -21.67 -2.23
N SER A 2 9.51 -20.82 -3.21
CA SER A 2 10.42 -19.68 -3.05
C SER A 2 9.67 -18.58 -2.31
N PRO A 3 10.25 -17.94 -1.28
CA PRO A 3 9.65 -16.74 -0.71
C PRO A 3 9.58 -15.70 -1.84
N LEU A 4 8.41 -15.10 -2.03
CA LEU A 4 8.15 -14.09 -3.04
C LEU A 4 9.35 -13.12 -3.11
N SER A 5 10.06 -13.12 -4.25
CA SER A 5 11.19 -12.22 -4.45
C SER A 5 10.69 -10.81 -4.25
N VAL A 6 11.36 -10.04 -3.39
CA VAL A 6 11.07 -8.61 -3.17
C VAL A 6 11.13 -7.80 -4.47
N ASP A 7 11.84 -8.30 -5.49
CA ASP A 7 11.88 -7.75 -6.85
C ASP A 7 10.57 -7.96 -7.65
N ALA A 8 9.65 -8.78 -7.16
CA ALA A 8 8.38 -9.08 -7.81
C ALA A 8 7.23 -8.15 -7.35
N LEU A 9 7.46 -7.29 -6.36
CA LEU A 9 6.51 -6.21 -6.08
C LEU A 9 6.66 -5.16 -7.19
N PRO A 10 5.64 -4.97 -8.05
CA PRO A 10 5.78 -4.04 -9.16
C PRO A 10 6.07 -2.66 -8.58
N GLU A 11 7.01 -1.92 -9.19
CA GLU A 11 7.45 -0.54 -8.82
C GLU A 11 6.31 0.51 -8.72
N TRP A 12 5.05 0.08 -8.79
CA TRP A 12 3.81 0.81 -8.95
C TRP A 12 2.77 0.43 -7.89
N SER A 13 3.16 -0.33 -6.86
CA SER A 13 2.29 -0.64 -5.73
C SER A 13 2.25 0.50 -4.72
N VAL A 14 1.04 0.83 -4.25
CA VAL A 14 0.81 1.83 -3.20
C VAL A 14 0.08 1.19 -2.01
N PRO A 15 0.40 1.58 -0.77
CA PRO A 15 -0.33 1.09 0.38
C PRO A 15 -1.74 1.68 0.40
N ILE A 16 -2.74 0.84 0.66
CA ILE A 16 -4.14 1.24 0.81
C ILE A 16 -4.64 0.72 2.16
N GLU A 17 -5.31 1.59 2.92
CA GLU A 17 -5.89 1.25 4.21
C GLU A 17 -7.41 1.13 4.10
N ILE A 18 -7.95 -0.02 4.50
CA ILE A 18 -9.37 -0.28 4.53
C ILE A 18 -9.78 -0.35 5.99
N SER A 19 -10.60 0.60 6.43
CA SER A 19 -11.15 0.65 7.78
C SER A 19 -12.66 0.71 7.67
N ILE A 20 -13.33 -0.34 8.13
CA ILE A 20 -14.80 -0.42 8.21
C ILE A 20 -15.18 -0.54 9.67
N ASP A 21 -16.04 0.37 10.12
CA ASP A 21 -16.65 0.35 11.45
C ASP A 21 -18.15 0.62 11.29
N HIS A 22 -18.92 -0.45 11.08
CA HIS A 22 -20.36 -0.36 10.85
C HIS A 22 -21.08 -1.61 11.35
N GLU A 23 -22.25 -1.43 11.97
CA GLU A 23 -23.15 -2.52 12.41
C GLU A 23 -22.50 -3.63 13.28
N GLY A 24 -21.43 -3.29 14.02
CA GLY A 24 -20.70 -4.23 14.87
C GLY A 24 -19.58 -4.99 14.17
N TYR A 25 -19.32 -4.70 12.89
CA TYR A 25 -18.12 -5.14 12.19
C TYR A 25 -17.02 -4.11 12.37
N HIS A 26 -15.84 -4.56 12.80
CA HIS A 26 -14.63 -3.75 12.88
C HIS A 26 -13.51 -4.46 12.13
N VAL A 27 -13.14 -3.93 10.96
CA VAL A 27 -12.08 -4.47 10.12
C VAL A 27 -11.12 -3.34 9.78
N GLN A 28 -9.84 -3.56 10.05
CA GLN A 28 -8.76 -2.65 9.69
C GLN A 28 -7.67 -3.46 8.99
N GLU A 29 -7.52 -3.23 7.70
CA GLU A 29 -6.58 -3.96 6.85
C GLU A 29 -5.73 -2.99 6.06
N ARG A 30 -4.48 -3.37 5.81
CA ARG A 30 -3.59 -2.64 4.91
C ARG A 30 -3.09 -3.57 3.82
N ILE A 31 -3.34 -3.17 2.58
CA ILE A 31 -2.97 -3.93 1.39
C ILE A 31 -2.02 -3.13 0.52
N LEU A 32 -1.34 -3.81 -0.40
CA LEU A 32 -0.59 -3.17 -1.47
C LEU A 32 -1.42 -3.23 -2.76
N TRP A 33 -1.79 -2.07 -3.29
CA TRP A 33 -2.56 -1.94 -4.52
C TRP A 33 -1.65 -1.62 -5.70
N ASN A 34 -1.64 -2.47 -6.72
CA ASN A 34 -0.86 -2.25 -7.93
C ASN A 34 -1.58 -1.30 -8.89
N LEU A 35 -1.01 -0.11 -9.12
CA LEU A 35 -1.59 0.93 -9.97
C LEU A 35 -1.60 0.59 -11.48
N LYS A 36 -0.89 -0.46 -11.89
CA LYS A 36 -0.82 -0.93 -13.28
C LYS A 36 -1.63 -2.20 -13.53
N ASP A 37 -2.31 -2.69 -12.50
CA ASP A 37 -3.13 -3.87 -12.65
C ASP A 37 -4.45 -3.49 -13.31
N ASP A 38 -4.63 -3.94 -14.55
CA ASP A 38 -5.87 -3.76 -15.30
C ASP A 38 -6.84 -4.95 -15.09
N TYR A 39 -6.47 -5.95 -14.27
CA TYR A 39 -7.27 -7.17 -14.08
C TYR A 39 -8.15 -7.16 -12.84
N VAL A 40 -7.91 -6.26 -11.88
CA VAL A 40 -8.67 -6.19 -10.62
C VAL A 40 -9.25 -4.81 -10.44
N ASP A 41 -10.56 -4.70 -10.67
CA ASP A 41 -11.30 -3.48 -10.37
C ASP A 41 -11.55 -3.35 -8.85
N PRO A 42 -11.59 -2.12 -8.29
CA PRO A 42 -11.89 -1.89 -6.88
C PRO A 42 -13.20 -2.53 -6.42
N GLU A 43 -14.22 -2.61 -7.29
CA GLU A 43 -15.48 -3.30 -7.04
C GLU A 43 -15.31 -4.81 -6.84
N ASP A 44 -14.60 -5.47 -7.76
CA ASP A 44 -14.39 -6.91 -7.69
C ASP A 44 -13.59 -7.26 -6.43
N PHE A 45 -12.59 -6.43 -6.11
CA PHE A 45 -11.85 -6.53 -4.86
C PHE A 45 -12.77 -6.35 -3.64
N ALA A 46 -13.61 -5.31 -3.63
CA ALA A 46 -14.51 -5.02 -2.50
C ALA A 46 -15.49 -6.18 -2.24
N ALA A 47 -16.06 -6.77 -3.29
CA ALA A 47 -16.94 -7.93 -3.17
C ALA A 47 -16.19 -9.15 -2.61
N ALA A 48 -14.97 -9.43 -3.09
CA ALA A 48 -14.15 -10.50 -2.56
C ALA A 48 -13.74 -10.27 -1.09
N PHE A 49 -13.42 -9.02 -0.74
CA PHE A 49 -13.06 -8.60 0.61
C PHE A 49 -14.24 -8.78 1.58
N CYS A 50 -15.43 -8.30 1.21
CA CYS A 50 -16.64 -8.48 2.02
C CYS A 50 -16.93 -9.96 2.25
N LYS A 51 -16.78 -10.81 1.22
CA LYS A 51 -16.95 -12.25 1.36
C LYS A 51 -15.93 -12.89 2.31
N ALA A 52 -14.67 -12.46 2.27
CA ALA A 52 -13.59 -13.01 3.10
C ALA A 52 -13.75 -12.63 4.58
N TYR A 53 -14.18 -11.39 4.85
CA TYR A 53 -14.37 -10.86 6.21
C TYR A 53 -15.81 -10.97 6.73
N HIS A 54 -16.69 -11.66 5.99
CA HIS A 54 -18.11 -11.81 6.31
C HIS A 54 -18.85 -10.47 6.53
N LEU A 55 -18.47 -9.45 5.77
CA LEU A 55 -19.08 -8.12 5.81
C LEU A 55 -20.36 -8.06 4.97
N PRO A 56 -21.28 -7.13 5.29
CA PRO A 56 -22.45 -6.86 4.46
C PRO A 56 -22.08 -6.36 3.06
N ALA A 57 -22.84 -6.77 2.04
CA ALA A 57 -22.66 -6.27 0.66
C ALA A 57 -22.85 -4.75 0.55
N SER A 58 -23.56 -4.12 1.49
CA SER A 58 -23.69 -2.66 1.55
C SER A 58 -22.37 -1.93 1.78
N SER A 59 -21.36 -2.61 2.35
CA SER A 59 -20.01 -2.06 2.57
C SER A 59 -19.14 -2.08 1.30
N GLU A 60 -19.53 -2.80 0.24
CA GLU A 60 -18.73 -2.90 -0.98
C GLU A 60 -18.49 -1.53 -1.63
N ASN A 61 -19.53 -0.69 -1.69
CA ASN A 61 -19.41 0.65 -2.27
C ASN A 61 -18.41 1.51 -1.50
N GLU A 62 -18.51 1.52 -0.16
CA GLU A 62 -17.60 2.26 0.71
C GLU A 62 -16.14 1.81 0.54
N ILE A 63 -15.90 0.50 0.47
CA ILE A 63 -14.56 -0.06 0.26
C ILE A 63 -14.01 0.36 -1.11
N SER A 64 -14.80 0.19 -2.18
CA SER A 64 -14.37 0.53 -3.54
C SER A 64 -14.08 2.04 -3.70
N GLU A 65 -14.91 2.90 -3.11
CA GLU A 65 -14.70 4.35 -3.09
C GLU A 65 -13.46 4.73 -2.27
N SER A 66 -13.23 4.06 -1.13
CA SER A 66 -12.04 4.27 -0.31
C SER A 66 -10.76 3.94 -1.08
N ILE A 67 -10.73 2.79 -1.77
CA ILE A 67 -9.59 2.38 -2.62
C ILE A 67 -9.36 3.43 -3.70
N ARG A 68 -10.39 3.82 -4.46
CA ARG A 68 -10.26 4.83 -5.53
C ARG A 68 -9.78 6.18 -5.02
N SER A 69 -10.35 6.63 -3.90
CA SER A 69 -9.98 7.90 -3.27
C SER A 69 -8.50 7.89 -2.90
N GLN A 70 -8.02 6.82 -2.26
CA GLN A 70 -6.62 6.68 -1.88
C GLN A 70 -5.71 6.56 -3.11
N VAL A 71 -6.04 5.69 -4.06
CA VAL A 71 -5.33 5.54 -5.34
C VAL A 71 -5.18 6.88 -6.07
N SER A 72 -6.24 7.70 -6.13
CA SER A 72 -6.20 9.00 -6.81
C SER A 72 -5.28 10.02 -6.12
N LYS A 73 -5.06 9.87 -4.81
CA LYS A 73 -4.17 10.75 -4.02
C LYS A 73 -2.71 10.43 -4.24
N TYR A 74 -2.37 9.24 -4.75
CA TYR A 74 -1.01 8.95 -5.15
C TYR A 74 -0.76 9.64 -6.49
N PRO A 75 0.01 10.74 -6.55
CA PRO A 75 0.37 11.31 -7.83
C PRO A 75 1.09 10.26 -8.68
N ARG A 76 1.27 10.54 -9.97
CA ARG A 76 2.12 9.75 -10.88
C ARG A 76 3.62 9.87 -10.50
N TRP A 77 3.95 9.85 -9.21
CA TRP A 77 5.29 9.80 -8.62
C TRP A 77 5.90 8.41 -8.74
N ALA A 78 5.32 7.53 -9.57
CA ALA A 78 6.11 6.63 -10.41
C ALA A 78 7.48 7.23 -10.64
N PRO A 79 8.58 6.53 -10.28
CA PRO A 79 9.90 7.12 -10.23
C PRO A 79 10.10 7.88 -11.54
N LYS A 80 10.00 9.22 -11.48
CA LYS A 80 10.36 10.05 -12.60
C LYS A 80 11.80 9.61 -12.81
N LYS A 81 12.13 9.02 -13.96
CA LYS A 81 13.52 8.96 -14.39
C LYS A 81 13.93 10.43 -14.44
N ARG A 82 14.34 10.99 -13.30
CA ARG A 82 14.83 12.35 -13.17
C ARG A 82 16.07 12.30 -14.04
N GLY A 83 15.93 12.85 -15.24
CA GLY A 83 16.92 12.75 -16.28
C GLY A 83 18.28 13.06 -15.68
N ALA A 84 19.23 12.16 -15.94
CA ALA A 84 20.64 12.22 -15.55
C ALA A 84 21.05 13.62 -15.07
N ARG A 85 20.85 13.89 -13.78
CA ARG A 85 21.44 15.06 -13.15
C ARG A 85 22.64 14.53 -12.42
N ASN A 86 23.77 14.61 -13.11
CA ASN A 86 25.09 14.41 -12.55
C ASN A 86 25.23 15.34 -11.34
N SER A 87 25.04 14.79 -10.14
CA SER A 87 25.60 15.23 -8.87
C SER A 87 25.11 14.24 -7.81
N GLN A 88 26.04 13.72 -7.04
CA GLN A 88 25.87 12.87 -5.86
C GLN A 88 25.02 13.57 -4.78
N SER A 89 23.71 13.69 -4.98
CA SER A 89 22.81 14.16 -3.93
C SER A 89 22.25 12.94 -3.20
N GLU A 90 22.79 12.63 -2.03
CA GLU A 90 22.19 11.70 -1.08
C GLU A 90 20.85 12.30 -0.62
N THR A 91 19.74 11.54 -0.69
CA THR A 91 18.46 11.96 -0.12
C THR A 91 18.17 11.07 1.08
N VAL A 92 18.93 11.30 2.15
CA VAL A 92 18.80 10.55 3.39
C VAL A 92 17.64 11.10 4.22
N VAL A 93 16.68 10.24 4.53
CA VAL A 93 15.54 10.55 5.41
C VAL A 93 15.60 9.66 6.66
N ASP A 94 15.21 10.22 7.81
CA ASP A 94 14.99 9.44 9.03
C ASP A 94 13.60 8.81 8.95
N LEU A 95 13.55 7.48 8.84
CA LEU A 95 12.32 6.70 8.88
C LEU A 95 12.12 6.16 10.29
N GLU A 96 10.93 6.42 10.84
CA GLU A 96 10.45 5.81 12.09
C GLU A 96 9.38 4.79 11.73
N ILE A 97 9.67 3.51 11.96
CA ILE A 97 8.80 2.38 11.62
C ILE A 97 8.10 1.92 12.89
N ASN A 98 6.77 2.04 12.89
CA ASN A 98 5.89 1.63 13.99
C ASN A 98 4.92 0.58 13.47
N VAL A 99 5.09 -0.67 13.90
CA VAL A 99 4.26 -1.80 13.48
C VAL A 99 3.71 -2.51 14.72
N GLU A 100 2.42 -2.83 14.72
CA GLU A 100 1.78 -3.64 15.76
C GLU A 100 1.08 -4.82 15.10
N VAL A 101 1.44 -6.04 15.50
CA VAL A 101 0.84 -7.29 15.01
C VAL A 101 0.56 -8.18 16.21
N GLU A 102 -0.70 -8.54 16.44
CA GLU A 102 -1.13 -9.40 17.56
C GLU A 102 -0.63 -8.93 18.94
N GLY A 103 -0.53 -7.61 19.14
CA GLY A 103 -0.04 -6.99 20.38
C GLY A 103 1.49 -6.93 20.49
N LEU A 104 2.24 -7.49 19.54
CA LEU A 104 3.68 -7.28 19.42
C LEU A 104 3.93 -5.94 18.74
N LYS A 105 4.65 -5.05 19.44
CA LYS A 105 5.02 -3.73 18.94
C LYS A 105 6.46 -3.75 18.48
N PHE A 106 6.67 -3.37 17.23
CA PHE A 106 7.98 -3.13 16.64
C PHE A 106 8.14 -1.62 16.40
N HIS A 107 9.21 -1.07 16.98
CA HIS A 107 9.60 0.33 16.88
C HIS A 107 11.05 0.36 16.40
N ASP A 108 11.30 0.98 15.25
CA ASP A 108 12.64 1.11 14.71
C ASP A 108 12.86 2.50 14.09
N LYS A 109 14.12 2.93 14.08
CA LYS A 109 14.57 4.19 13.50
C LYS A 109 15.80 3.95 12.65
N LEU A 110 15.66 4.22 11.35
CA LEU A 110 16.75 4.06 10.39
C LEU A 110 16.89 5.27 9.49
N ARG A 111 18.11 5.49 8.99
CA ARG A 111 18.40 6.48 7.96
C ARG A 111 18.37 5.79 6.60
N TRP A 112 17.50 6.25 5.71
CA TRP A 112 17.32 5.67 4.38
C TRP A 112 17.68 6.68 3.30
N ASP A 113 18.60 6.33 2.39
CA ASP A 113 18.83 7.12 1.18
C ASP A 113 17.81 6.74 0.10
N LEU A 114 16.85 7.63 -0.17
CA LEU A 114 15.79 7.41 -1.16
C LEU A 114 16.30 7.38 -2.61
N LEU A 115 17.55 7.77 -2.85
CA LEU A 115 18.15 7.78 -4.19
C LEU A 115 19.21 6.68 -4.40
N ASP A 116 19.56 5.94 -3.35
CA ASP A 116 20.39 4.76 -3.50
C ASP A 116 19.61 3.68 -4.26
N ARG A 117 20.25 3.10 -5.27
CA ARG A 117 19.70 2.03 -6.11
C ARG A 117 20.35 0.68 -5.82
N ASN A 118 21.27 0.64 -4.86
CA ASN A 118 22.07 -0.52 -4.53
C ASN A 118 21.63 -1.20 -3.22
N THR A 119 20.57 -0.68 -2.59
CA THR A 119 19.78 -1.31 -1.52
C THR A 119 18.57 -2.02 -2.09
#